data_AF-A0A7V6A3X0-F1
#
_entry.id   AF-A0A7V6A3X0-F1
#
_cell.length_a   1.000
_cell.length_b   1.000
_cell.length_c   1.000
_cell.angle_alpha   90.00
_cell.angle_beta   90.00
_cell.angle_gamma   90.00
#
_symmetry.space_group_name_H-M   'P 1'
#
loop_
_entity.id
_entity.type
_entity.pdbx_description
1 polymer ?
#
loop_
_entity_poly.entity_id
_entity_poly.type
_entity_poly.pdbx_seq_one_letter_code
_entity_poly.pdbx_strand_id
1 'polypeptide(L)'
;MTKVKALGFLVVGALLTIFIVQNWQQPNPPVQFLGYHILPLPQSVLILGFFLLGFLAGWVTHVFIVKKYRQEMPPEHPGES
;
A
#
# COMPACT_ATOMS: atom_id res chain seq x y z
N MET A 1 10.74 -9.91 -13.25
CA MET A 1 9.79 -8.98 -12.59
C MET A 1 9.50 -9.34 -11.13
N THR A 2 9.36 -10.62 -10.76
CA THR A 2 8.96 -11.06 -9.41
C THR A 2 9.99 -10.72 -8.31
N LYS A 3 11.29 -10.82 -8.60
CA LYS A 3 12.37 -10.47 -7.66
C LYS A 3 12.38 -8.97 -7.30
N VAL A 4 12.10 -8.11 -8.27
CA VAL A 4 12.03 -6.64 -8.08
C VAL A 4 10.79 -6.27 -7.25
N LYS A 5 9.66 -6.93 -7.48
CA LYS A 5 8.46 -6.77 -6.64
C LYS A 5 8.72 -7.22 -5.20
N ALA A 6 9.34 -8.37 -5.01
CA ALA A 6 9.71 -8.87 -3.69
C ALA A 6 10.67 -7.93 -2.94
N LEU A 7 11.67 -7.38 -3.64
CA LEU A 7 12.59 -6.39 -3.09
C LEU A 7 11.85 -5.11 -2.69
N GLY A 8 10.90 -4.65 -3.51
CA GLY A 8 10.04 -3.51 -3.19
C GLY A 8 9.21 -3.72 -1.92
N PHE A 9 8.57 -4.89 -1.78
CA PHE A 9 7.84 -5.24 -0.55
C PHE A 9 8.74 -5.31 0.68
N LEU A 10 9.96 -5.81 0.52
CA LEU A 10 10.97 -5.84 1.59
C LEU A 10 11.34 -4.44 2.06
N VAL A 11 11.60 -3.52 1.12
CA VAL A 11 11.93 -2.12 1.43
C VAL A 11 10.75 -1.41 2.10
N VAL A 12 9.53 -1.59 1.58
CA VAL A 12 8.32 -1.01 2.17
C VAL A 12 8.08 -1.56 3.58
N GLY A 13 8.22 -2.87 3.79
CA GLY A 13 8.11 -3.50 5.10
C GLY A 13 9.13 -2.97 6.09
N ALA A 14 10.40 -2.85 5.69
CA ALA A 14 11.46 -2.32 6.52
C ALA A 14 11.19 -0.86 6.95
N LEU A 15 10.73 -0.01 6.01
CA LEU A 15 10.34 1.37 6.32
C LEU A 15 9.17 1.44 7.30
N LEU A 16 8.19 0.54 7.15
CA LEU A 16 7.05 0.45 8.06
C LEU A 16 7.48 0.04 9.48
N THR A 17 8.38 -0.95 9.58
CA THR A 17 8.91 -1.39 10.88
C THR A 17 9.67 -0.27 11.59
N ILE A 18 10.53 0.45 10.87
CA ILE A 18 11.25 1.61 11.42
C ILE A 18 10.27 2.68 11.89
N PHE A 19 9.23 2.97 11.10
CA PHE A 19 8.20 3.94 11.47
C PHE A 19 7.45 3.53 12.76
N ILE A 20 7.03 2.27 12.86
CA ILE A 20 6.34 1.76 14.06
C ILE A 20 7.25 1.86 15.29
N VAL A 21 8.51 1.42 15.18
CA VAL A 21 9.47 1.46 16.30
C VAL A 21 9.73 2.90 16.75
N GLN A 22 9.88 3.84 15.80
CA GLN A 22 10.11 5.26 16.11
C GLN A 22 8.91 5.93 16.76
N ASN A 23 7.68 5.51 16.45
CA ASN A 23 6.46 6.16 16.91
C ASN A 23 5.69 5.36 18.00
N TRP A 24 6.17 4.19 18.43
CA TRP A 24 5.47 3.31 19.39
C TRP A 24 5.40 3.86 20.82
N GLN A 25 6.48 4.49 21.32
CA GLN A 25 6.58 4.90 22.72
C GLN A 25 5.97 6.29 23.01
N GLN A 26 5.35 6.92 22.02
CA GLN A 26 5.12 8.35 22.03
C GLN A 26 3.62 8.66 21.90
N PRO A 27 2.91 8.95 23.02
CA PRO A 27 1.46 9.14 23.00
C PRO A 27 1.01 10.45 22.34
N ASN A 28 1.88 11.48 22.26
CA ASN A 28 1.53 12.76 21.63
C ASN A 28 2.71 13.72 21.20
N PRO A 29 3.72 13.29 20.42
CA PRO A 29 4.68 14.20 19.78
C PRO A 29 4.65 14.14 18.24
N PRO A 30 5.29 15.11 17.55
CA PRO A 30 5.39 15.15 16.09
C PRO A 30 5.88 13.83 15.51
N VAL A 31 5.18 13.34 14.49
CA VAL A 31 5.45 12.04 13.86
C VAL A 31 6.88 12.04 13.33
N GLN A 32 7.71 11.13 13.82
CA GLN A 32 9.09 11.04 13.38
C GLN A 32 9.21 9.99 12.27
N PHE A 33 9.78 10.39 11.14
CA PHE A 33 10.13 9.46 10.07
C PHE A 33 11.50 9.81 9.50
N LEU A 34 12.44 8.87 9.58
CA LEU A 34 13.82 9.06 9.11
C LEU A 34 14.51 10.32 9.68
N GLY A 35 14.23 10.68 10.94
CA GLY A 35 14.82 11.85 11.61
C GLY A 35 14.15 13.19 11.29
N TYR A 36 13.18 13.22 10.36
CA TYR A 36 12.35 14.39 10.13
C TYR A 36 11.14 14.39 11.06
N HIS A 37 10.90 15.53 11.71
CA HIS A 37 9.71 15.76 12.51
C HIS A 37 8.61 16.25 11.57
N ILE A 38 7.69 15.36 11.23
CA ILE A 38 6.44 15.73 10.57
C ILE A 38 5.58 16.40 11.65
N LEU A 39 4.85 17.47 11.30
CA LEU A 39 3.98 18.21 12.22
C LEU A 39 3.19 17.27 13.16
N PRO A 40 2.80 17.72 14.36
CA PRO A 40 1.94 16.93 15.25
C PRO A 40 0.60 16.64 14.56
N LEU A 41 0.55 15.54 13.81
CA LEU A 41 -0.66 15.05 13.18
C LEU A 41 -1.42 14.23 14.22
N PRO A 42 -2.74 14.43 14.33
CA PRO A 42 -3.57 13.57 15.15
C PRO A 42 -3.38 12.11 14.73
N GLN A 43 -3.30 11.21 15.72
CA GLN A 43 -3.17 9.77 15.49
C GLN A 43 -4.26 9.23 14.54
N SER A 44 -5.47 9.79 14.60
CA SER A 44 -6.57 9.48 13.68
C SER A 44 -6.23 9.75 12.21
N VAL A 45 -5.50 10.83 11.92
CA VAL A 45 -5.08 11.18 10.54
C VAL A 45 -4.05 10.18 10.03
N LEU A 46 -3.11 9.75 10.88
CA LEU A 46 -2.13 8.72 10.51
C LEU A 46 -2.81 7.38 10.21
N ILE A 47 -3.70 6.93 11.11
CA ILE A 47 -4.43 5.68 10.93
C ILE A 47 -5.25 5.73 9.65
N LEU A 48 -5.98 6.83 9.42
CA LEU A 48 -6.77 7.02 8.20
C LEU A 48 -5.88 7.05 6.95
N GLY A 49 -4.73 7.71 7.02
CA GLY A 49 -3.75 7.77 5.92
C GLY A 49 -3.21 6.40 5.55
N PHE A 50 -2.79 5.59 6.53
CA PHE A 50 -2.34 4.22 6.30
C PHE A 50 -3.46 3.32 5.78
N PHE A 51 -4.69 3.48 6.30
CA PHE A 51 -5.85 2.74 5.83
C PHE A 51 -6.17 3.05 4.36
N LEU A 52 -6.19 4.34 3.99
CA LEU A 52 -6.40 4.80 2.62
C LEU A 52 -5.31 4.29 1.69
N LEU A 53 -4.04 4.36 2.09
CA LEU A 53 -2.91 3.84 1.31
C LEU A 53 -3.04 2.33 1.08
N GLY A 54 -3.37 1.56 2.13
CA GLY A 54 -3.61 0.12 2.02
C GLY A 54 -4.80 -0.20 1.11
N PHE A 55 -5.90 0.53 1.26
CA PHE A 55 -7.10 0.38 0.42
C PHE A 55 -6.78 0.67 -1.06
N LEU A 56 -6.10 1.78 -1.35
CA LEU A 56 -5.68 2.16 -2.71
C LEU A 56 -4.74 1.11 -3.31
N ALA A 57 -3.75 0.62 -2.55
CA ALA A 57 -2.84 -0.42 -3.01
C ALA A 57 -3.57 -1.73 -3.33
N GLY A 58 -4.52 -2.14 -2.47
CA GLY A 58 -5.39 -3.29 -2.70
C GLY A 58 -6.28 -3.13 -3.93
N TRP A 59 -6.93 -1.96 -4.07
CA TRP A 59 -7.76 -1.62 -5.21
C TRP A 59 -6.98 -1.66 -6.53
N VAL A 60 -5.82 -1.01 -6.58
CA VAL A 60 -4.94 -0.98 -7.75
C VAL A 60 -4.55 -2.42 -8.13
N THR A 61 -4.15 -3.24 -7.15
CA THR A 61 -3.83 -4.66 -7.38
C THR A 61 -5.02 -5.40 -7.97
N HIS A 62 -6.22 -5.22 -7.42
CA HIS A 62 -7.45 -5.83 -7.93
C HIS A 62 -7.76 -5.41 -9.37
N VAL A 63 -7.69 -4.11 -9.70
CA VAL A 63 -7.93 -3.60 -11.06
C VAL A 63 -6.92 -4.19 -12.05
N PHE A 64 -5.64 -4.27 -11.69
CA PHE A 64 -4.63 -4.89 -12.55
C PHE A 64 -4.89 -6.38 -12.77
N ILE A 65 -5.32 -7.10 -11.74
CA ILE A 65 -5.69 -8.51 -11.83
C ILE A 65 -6.91 -8.67 -12.76
N VAL A 66 -8.00 -7.95 -12.53
CA VAL A 66 -9.21 -7.98 -13.36
C VAL A 66 -8.90 -7.66 -14.82
N LYS A 67 -8.08 -6.63 -15.07
CA LYS A 67 -7.66 -6.27 -16.43
C LYS A 67 -6.86 -7.38 -17.12
N LYS A 68 -5.99 -8.07 -16.37
CA LYS A 68 -5.22 -9.21 -16.88
C LYS A 68 -6.14 -10.40 -17.22
N TYR A 69 -7.07 -10.75 -16.34
CA TYR A 69 -8.05 -11.82 -16.59
C TYR A 69 -8.92 -11.51 -17.81
N ARG A 70 -9.29 -10.25 -18.03
CA ARG A 70 -10.11 -9.84 -19.18
C ARG A 70 -9.36 -9.87 -20.52
N GLN A 71 -8.02 -9.86 -20.52
CA GLN A 71 -7.20 -10.00 -21.73
C GLN A 71 -6.88 -11.45 -22.07
N GLU A 72 -6.87 -12.35 -21.08
CA GLU A 72 -6.59 -13.77 -21.28
C GLU A 72 -7.83 -14.58 -21.66
N MET A 73 -9.04 -14.02 -21.53
CA MET A 73 -10.24 -14.60 -22.11
C MET A 73 -10.32 -14.24 -23.62
N PRO A 74 -10.36 -15.23 -24.53
CA PRO A 74 -10.65 -14.95 -25.93
C PRO A 74 -12.00 -14.23 -26.03
N PRO A 75 -12.22 -13.35 -27.02
CA PRO A 75 -13.54 -12.79 -27.24
C PRO A 75 -14.51 -13.96 -27.37
N GLU A 76 -15.49 -14.05 -26.47
CA GLU A 76 -16.65 -14.89 -26.67
C GLU A 76 -17.24 -14.44 -28.01
N HIS A 77 -16.99 -15.24 -29.05
CA HIS A 77 -17.66 -15.09 -30.31
C HIS A 77 -19.14 -15.29 -29.97
N PRO A 78 -20.03 -14.30 -30.15
CA PRO A 78 -21.44 -14.57 -30.16
C PRO A 78 -21.71 -15.26 -31.50
N GLY A 79 -21.32 -16.53 -31.57
CA GLY A 79 -21.56 -17.43 -32.70
C GLY A 79 -22.82 -18.20 -32.40
N GLU A 80 -23.90 -17.74 -33.01
CA GLU A 80 -24.99 -18.53 -33.59
C GLU A 80 -25.26 -19.93 -33.00
N SER A 81 -26.41 -20.06 -32.35
CA SER A 81 -27.37 -21.13 -32.62
C SER A 81 -28.75 -20.73 -32.09
#